data_AF-A0A4R0HA69-F1
#
_entry.id   AF-A0A4R0HA69-F1
#
_cell.length_a   1.000
_cell.length_b   1.000
_cell.length_c   1.000
_cell.angle_alpha   90.00
_cell.angle_beta   90.00
_cell.angle_gamma   90.00
#
_symmetry.space_group_name_H-M   'P 1'
#
loop_
_entity.id
_entity.type
_entity.pdbx_description
1 polymer ?
#
loop_
_entity_poly.entity_id
_entity_poly.type
_entity_poly.pdbx_seq_one_letter_code
_entity_poly.pdbx_strand_id
1 'polypeptide(L)'
;MIGVVTHVTHHELFHDAARTLGGVDLEWVSYDHEDEIRDKVAEFLSTTRLDGFLAGPVPYTASQELLPPGLPVGVIRSSALDLTLALYRAQERGWGRTPVSIDTFPAEAVEAVATALDLDQDQIDCLPYAPTQSVDEIVAFHQAAYRRFGERSYVISVRAAVREQLAGRIQIMSGMPVPATIRTELHELALRIESERASAQRFAAGVFLIEQSADEERARIGLMNHLLNTPEFAGAWIENRGRRGVVVFAHKALFERITRNWVAVPALAEAAVALGAQISAGFGVGVSARNCVLLAEQAAARAELAAEPCAYLFEDSGVVIGPMGPVGEALRFSYREHGDEVEQLAKYVGLSATTVSRLAALDHELQGRTLSPGELAGHLGITDQSGRRLIRTLDAGGLVSVEGTAQHHPKGRPTRLYRLRIAQALEAQPWSSPAATSSS
;
A
#
# COMPACT_ATOMS: atom_id res chain seq x y z
N MET A 1 14.61 6.80 11.84
CA MET A 1 15.75 6.52 10.96
C MET A 1 15.25 6.18 9.57
N ILE A 2 15.63 6.97 8.56
CA ILE A 2 15.45 6.63 7.15
C ILE A 2 16.81 6.17 6.60
N GLY A 3 16.83 4.98 6.00
CA GLY A 3 17.99 4.51 5.25
C GLY A 3 18.01 5.11 3.86
N VAL A 4 19.10 5.77 3.48
CA VAL A 4 19.24 6.40 2.16
C VAL A 4 20.34 5.71 1.36
N VAL A 5 19.97 5.12 0.22
CA VAL A 5 20.90 4.40 -0.66
C VAL A 5 21.22 5.25 -1.89
N THR A 6 22.50 5.60 -2.05
CA THR A 6 22.94 6.48 -3.14
C THR A 6 24.31 6.10 -3.67
N HIS A 7 24.60 6.51 -4.91
CA HIS A 7 25.92 6.31 -5.49
C HIS A 7 26.93 7.26 -4.83
N VAL A 8 28.18 6.84 -4.63
CA VAL A 8 29.25 7.61 -3.97
C VAL A 8 29.45 9.00 -4.61
N THR A 9 29.30 9.10 -5.92
CA THR A 9 29.42 10.38 -6.66
C THR A 9 28.31 11.39 -6.37
N HIS A 10 27.20 10.96 -5.76
CA HIS A 10 26.03 11.81 -5.50
C HIS A 10 25.81 12.05 -4.00
N HIS A 11 26.75 11.63 -3.17
CA HIS A 11 26.66 11.74 -1.72
C HIS A 11 26.42 13.19 -1.26
N GLU A 12 27.21 14.15 -1.77
CA GLU A 12 27.06 15.57 -1.43
C GLU A 12 25.71 16.16 -1.86
N LEU A 13 25.22 15.77 -3.04
CA LEU A 13 23.95 16.22 -3.59
C LEU A 13 22.78 15.82 -2.69
N PHE A 14 22.78 14.56 -2.24
CA PHE A 14 21.75 14.06 -1.34
C PHE A 14 21.86 14.67 0.06
N HIS A 15 23.08 14.88 0.56
CA HIS A 15 23.28 15.59 1.82
C HIS A 15 22.72 17.01 1.75
N ASP A 16 22.97 17.76 0.67
CA ASP A 16 22.43 19.11 0.49
C ASP A 16 20.90 19.13 0.41
N ALA A 17 20.31 18.16 -0.27
CA ALA A 17 18.86 17.98 -0.29
C ALA A 17 18.28 17.71 1.11
N ALA A 18 19.00 16.96 1.95
CA ALA A 18 18.58 16.62 3.30
C ALA A 18 18.78 17.73 4.35
N ARG A 19 19.63 18.74 4.10
CA ARG A 19 19.98 19.78 5.09
C ARG A 19 18.79 20.53 5.70
N THR A 20 17.70 20.66 4.96
CA THR A 20 16.51 21.39 5.39
C THR A 20 15.49 20.50 6.12
N LEU A 21 15.71 19.19 6.15
CA LEU A 21 14.82 18.25 6.80
C LEU A 21 15.17 18.17 8.30
N GLY A 22 14.20 18.53 9.15
CA GLY A 22 14.29 18.34 10.59
C GLY A 22 13.41 17.18 11.06
N GLY A 23 13.68 16.65 12.26
CA GLY A 23 12.83 15.64 12.90
C GLY A 23 13.03 14.20 12.41
N VAL A 24 13.98 13.96 11.50
CA VAL A 24 14.28 12.64 10.95
C VAL A 24 15.78 12.39 10.93
N ASP A 25 16.19 11.26 11.50
CA ASP A 25 17.56 10.78 11.38
C ASP A 25 17.74 10.03 10.05
N LEU A 26 18.86 10.31 9.36
CA LEU A 26 19.22 9.66 8.11
C LEU A 26 20.49 8.84 8.29
N GLU A 27 20.51 7.65 7.70
CA GLU A 27 21.68 6.79 7.66
C GLU A 27 21.97 6.39 6.22
N TRP A 28 23.24 6.46 5.82
CA TRP A 28 23.65 6.47 4.43
C TRP A 28 24.30 5.15 4.04
N VAL A 29 23.81 4.54 2.97
CA VAL A 29 24.44 3.41 2.30
C VAL A 29 24.93 3.90 0.95
N SER A 30 26.24 3.88 0.74
CA SER A 30 26.86 4.36 -0.51
C SER A 30 27.43 3.21 -1.33
N TYR A 31 27.16 3.23 -2.64
CA TYR A 31 27.67 2.26 -3.61
C TYR A 31 28.42 2.93 -4.77
N ASP A 32 29.34 2.20 -5.39
CA ASP A 32 30.13 2.58 -6.57
C ASP A 32 29.73 1.72 -7.79
N HIS A 33 29.32 0.47 -7.56
CA HIS A 33 28.88 -0.43 -8.62
C HIS A 33 27.48 -0.98 -8.33
N GLU A 34 26.70 -1.28 -9.37
CA GLU A 34 25.30 -1.71 -9.22
C GLU A 34 25.19 -3.11 -8.58
N ASP A 35 26.20 -3.96 -8.75
CA ASP A 35 26.25 -5.34 -8.26
C ASP A 35 26.45 -5.45 -6.74
N GLU A 36 27.14 -4.49 -6.11
CA GLU A 36 27.35 -4.47 -4.66
C GLU A 36 26.16 -3.92 -3.86
N ILE A 37 25.14 -3.36 -4.52
CA ILE A 37 24.00 -2.72 -3.83
C ILE A 37 23.30 -3.70 -2.89
N ARG A 38 23.00 -4.90 -3.39
CA ARG A 38 22.22 -5.91 -2.63
C ARG A 38 22.94 -6.27 -1.34
N ASP A 39 24.24 -6.54 -1.40
CA ASP A 39 25.04 -6.96 -0.26
C ASP A 39 25.18 -5.84 0.78
N LYS A 40 25.43 -4.60 0.33
CA LYS A 40 25.51 -3.44 1.21
C LYS A 40 24.19 -3.15 1.93
N VAL A 41 23.06 -3.28 1.22
CA VAL A 41 21.74 -3.10 1.84
C VAL A 41 21.44 -4.25 2.80
N ALA A 42 21.81 -5.49 2.48
CA ALA A 42 21.63 -6.64 3.38
C ALA A 42 22.41 -6.46 4.70
N GLU A 43 23.68 -6.05 4.61
CA GLU A 43 24.51 -5.75 5.79
C GLU A 43 23.88 -4.63 6.64
N PHE A 44 23.44 -3.56 5.99
CA PHE A 44 22.79 -2.43 6.65
C PHE A 44 21.52 -2.84 7.40
N LEU A 45 20.64 -3.63 6.78
CA LEU A 45 19.40 -4.11 7.39
C LEU A 45 19.63 -5.10 8.55
N SER A 46 20.80 -5.75 8.59
CA SER A 46 21.13 -6.69 9.68
C SER A 46 21.47 -5.99 11.00
N THR A 47 21.89 -4.73 10.94
CA THR A 47 22.37 -3.95 12.10
C THR A 47 21.43 -2.79 12.46
N THR A 48 20.62 -2.31 11.51
CA THR A 48 19.79 -1.12 11.68
C THR A 48 18.31 -1.43 11.45
N ARG A 49 17.45 -0.96 12.38
CA ARG A 49 16.00 -0.93 12.16
C ARG A 49 15.59 0.38 11.50
N LEU A 50 14.89 0.28 10.38
CA LEU A 50 14.45 1.42 9.60
C LEU A 50 13.00 1.77 9.88
N ASP A 51 12.71 3.06 9.88
CA ASP A 51 11.35 3.59 9.79
C ASP A 51 10.95 3.89 8.35
N GLY A 52 11.94 4.04 7.45
CA GLY A 52 11.70 4.16 6.02
C GLY A 52 12.97 3.95 5.21
N PHE A 53 12.80 3.82 3.90
CA PHE A 53 13.88 3.57 2.96
C PHE A 53 13.75 4.52 1.76
N LEU A 54 14.84 5.17 1.37
CA LEU A 54 14.90 6.09 0.25
C LEU A 54 16.00 5.68 -0.71
N ALA A 55 15.66 5.47 -1.97
CA ALA A 55 16.61 5.01 -2.98
C ALA A 55 16.23 5.52 -4.38
N GLY A 56 17.17 5.52 -5.32
CA GLY A 56 16.83 5.61 -6.75
C GLY A 56 16.23 4.29 -7.28
N PRO A 57 15.78 4.23 -8.55
CA PRO A 57 15.13 3.05 -9.11
C PRO A 57 16.05 1.82 -9.11
N VAL A 58 17.31 2.02 -9.48
CA VAL A 58 18.34 0.98 -9.55
C VAL A 58 18.57 0.32 -8.18
N PRO A 59 18.96 1.08 -7.13
CA PRO A 59 19.16 0.47 -5.82
C PRO A 59 17.88 -0.12 -5.22
N TYR A 60 16.72 0.50 -5.45
CA TYR A 60 15.45 -0.06 -5.01
C TYR A 60 15.19 -1.43 -5.64
N THR A 61 15.31 -1.56 -6.97
CA THR A 61 15.12 -2.83 -7.67
C THR A 61 16.10 -3.90 -7.17
N ALA A 62 17.36 -3.53 -6.92
CA ALA A 62 18.38 -4.48 -6.45
C ALA A 62 18.13 -5.00 -5.02
N SER A 63 17.39 -4.25 -4.18
CA SER A 63 17.24 -4.57 -2.75
C SER A 63 15.80 -4.73 -2.26
N GLN A 64 14.77 -4.52 -3.09
CA GLN A 64 13.36 -4.54 -2.65
C GLN A 64 12.95 -5.82 -1.92
N GLU A 65 13.48 -6.99 -2.34
CA GLU A 65 13.19 -8.29 -1.71
C GLU A 65 13.74 -8.41 -0.28
N LEU A 66 14.71 -7.57 0.08
CA LEU A 66 15.32 -7.55 1.42
C LEU A 66 14.51 -6.67 2.38
N LEU A 67 13.67 -5.77 1.86
CA LEU A 67 12.98 -4.78 2.67
C LEU A 67 11.88 -5.45 3.52
N PRO A 68 11.76 -5.09 4.82
CA PRO A 68 10.67 -5.54 5.66
C PRO A 68 9.29 -5.23 5.04
N PRO A 69 8.32 -6.15 5.12
CA PRO A 69 6.96 -5.88 4.66
C PRO A 69 6.35 -4.67 5.35
N GLY A 70 5.76 -3.75 4.56
CA GLY A 70 5.12 -2.55 5.06
C GLY A 70 6.07 -1.42 5.45
N LEU A 71 7.37 -1.54 5.20
CA LEU A 71 8.30 -0.42 5.37
C LEU A 71 7.96 0.70 4.37
N PRO A 72 7.76 1.96 4.80
CA PRO A 72 7.61 3.08 3.90
C PRO A 72 8.83 3.23 2.98
N VAL A 73 8.59 3.23 1.66
CA VAL A 73 9.64 3.43 0.66
C VAL A 73 9.39 4.69 -0.16
N GLY A 74 10.43 5.51 -0.33
CA GLY A 74 10.52 6.57 -1.33
C GLY A 74 11.45 6.13 -2.46
N VAL A 75 11.01 6.28 -3.71
CA VAL A 75 11.83 5.97 -4.88
C VAL A 75 12.03 7.26 -5.68
N ILE A 76 13.25 7.80 -5.63
CA ILE A 76 13.58 9.05 -6.29
C ILE A 76 13.65 8.83 -7.79
N ARG A 77 12.61 9.29 -8.50
CA ARG A 77 12.56 9.25 -9.96
C ARG A 77 12.90 10.63 -10.52
N SER A 78 13.60 10.66 -11.65
CA SER A 78 13.82 11.92 -12.35
C SER A 78 12.49 12.46 -12.88
N SER A 79 12.24 13.73 -12.62
CA SER A 79 10.99 14.45 -12.90
C SER A 79 11.07 15.29 -14.18
N ALA A 80 9.94 15.85 -14.59
CA ALA A 80 9.89 16.84 -15.68
C ALA A 80 10.80 18.06 -15.43
N LEU A 81 10.97 18.47 -14.17
CA LEU A 81 11.90 19.56 -13.79
C LEU A 81 13.35 19.16 -14.09
N ASP A 82 13.75 17.94 -13.74
CA ASP A 82 15.11 17.44 -13.94
C ASP A 82 15.44 17.37 -15.43
N LEU A 83 14.50 16.86 -16.23
CA LEU A 83 14.64 16.80 -17.69
C LEU A 83 14.74 18.21 -18.30
N THR A 84 13.86 19.12 -17.88
CA THR A 84 13.85 20.51 -18.36
C THR A 84 15.20 21.19 -18.09
N LEU A 85 15.77 20.99 -16.90
CA LEU A 85 17.08 21.53 -16.54
C LEU A 85 18.22 20.88 -17.33
N ALA A 86 18.15 19.59 -17.63
CA ALA A 86 19.12 18.91 -18.49
C ALA A 86 19.08 19.47 -19.93
N LEU A 87 17.88 19.63 -20.51
CA LEU A 87 17.68 20.24 -21.82
C LEU A 87 18.17 21.69 -21.85
N TYR A 88 17.85 22.48 -20.82
CA TYR A 88 18.33 23.86 -20.70
C TYR A 88 19.86 23.93 -20.67
N ARG A 89 20.52 23.09 -19.86
CA ARG A 89 21.99 23.00 -19.80
C ARG A 89 22.60 22.55 -21.13
N ALA A 90 21.94 21.66 -21.88
CA ALA A 90 22.39 21.25 -23.20
C ALA A 90 22.33 22.43 -24.19
N GLN A 91 21.25 23.20 -24.15
CA GLN A 91 21.10 24.41 -24.95
C GLN A 91 22.17 25.46 -24.62
N GLU A 92 22.44 25.72 -23.34
CA GLU A 92 23.48 26.67 -22.89
C GLU A 92 24.90 26.25 -23.35
N ARG A 93 25.14 24.94 -23.53
CA ARG A 93 26.38 24.41 -24.10
C ARG A 93 26.43 24.46 -25.63
N GLY A 94 25.38 24.98 -26.28
CA GLY A 94 25.26 25.06 -27.73
C GLY A 94 24.90 23.73 -28.41
N TRP A 95 24.45 22.71 -27.67
CA TRP A 95 24.07 21.41 -28.23
C TRP A 95 22.67 21.42 -28.86
N GLY A 96 21.89 22.47 -28.59
CA GLY A 96 20.48 22.55 -28.97
C GLY A 96 19.55 21.82 -28.01
N ARG A 97 18.25 21.77 -28.35
CA ARG A 97 17.23 21.06 -27.56
C ARG A 97 17.04 19.62 -28.04
N THR A 98 17.02 19.44 -29.36
CA THR A 98 16.88 18.17 -30.08
C THR A 98 17.88 18.17 -31.26
N PRO A 99 18.28 17.00 -31.79
CA PRO A 99 17.84 15.65 -31.43
C PRO A 99 18.46 15.11 -30.14
N VAL A 100 17.70 14.36 -29.35
CA VAL A 100 18.14 13.86 -28.05
C VAL A 100 17.69 12.42 -27.80
N SER A 101 18.55 11.63 -27.17
CA SER A 101 18.23 10.29 -26.69
C SER A 101 18.23 10.29 -25.16
N ILE A 102 17.13 9.86 -24.55
CA ILE A 102 16.86 9.96 -23.11
C ILE A 102 16.61 8.56 -22.55
N ASP A 103 17.26 8.19 -21.45
CA ASP A 103 16.93 6.95 -20.73
C ASP A 103 16.45 7.21 -19.29
N THR A 104 15.85 6.19 -18.67
CA THR A 104 15.43 6.12 -17.27
C THR A 104 14.26 7.04 -16.88
N PHE A 105 14.05 8.17 -17.55
CA PHE A 105 12.90 9.05 -17.32
C PHE A 105 11.57 8.33 -17.64
N PRO A 106 10.50 8.55 -16.85
CA PRO A 106 9.16 8.10 -17.23
C PRO A 106 8.73 8.70 -18.57
N ALA A 107 8.10 7.90 -19.44
CA ALA A 107 7.64 8.35 -20.76
C ALA A 107 6.71 9.59 -20.64
N GLU A 108 5.78 9.55 -19.70
CA GLU A 108 4.87 10.65 -19.36
C GLU A 108 5.60 11.97 -19.02
N ALA A 109 6.76 11.90 -18.34
CA ALA A 109 7.55 13.07 -18.02
C ALA A 109 8.25 13.63 -19.26
N VAL A 110 8.73 12.76 -20.15
CA VAL A 110 9.34 13.17 -21.43
C VAL A 110 8.29 13.80 -22.34
N GLU A 111 7.13 13.17 -22.48
CA GLU A 111 6.00 13.66 -23.27
C GLU A 111 5.52 15.02 -22.76
N ALA A 112 5.31 15.16 -21.44
CA ALA A 112 4.88 16.42 -20.83
C ALA A 112 5.87 17.56 -21.10
N VAL A 113 7.18 17.30 -21.00
CA VAL A 113 8.22 18.29 -21.30
C VAL A 113 8.29 18.61 -22.78
N ALA A 114 8.20 17.60 -23.66
CA ALA A 114 8.21 17.80 -25.10
C ALA A 114 7.03 18.66 -25.55
N THR A 115 5.82 18.39 -25.04
CA THR A 115 4.63 19.21 -25.31
C THR A 115 4.78 20.62 -24.74
N ALA A 116 5.22 20.77 -23.48
CA ALA A 116 5.31 22.08 -22.83
C ALA A 116 6.35 23.01 -23.49
N LEU A 117 7.40 22.45 -24.09
CA LEU A 117 8.48 23.19 -24.74
C LEU A 117 8.35 23.25 -26.28
N ASP A 118 7.25 22.72 -26.83
CA ASP A 118 6.97 22.64 -28.27
C ASP A 118 8.13 21.98 -29.05
N LEU A 119 8.61 20.83 -28.53
CA LEU A 119 9.69 20.06 -29.14
C LEU A 119 9.15 19.09 -30.19
N ASP A 120 9.92 18.92 -31.26
CA ASP A 120 9.67 17.88 -32.25
C ASP A 120 9.92 16.49 -31.64
N GLN A 121 8.85 15.74 -31.40
CA GLN A 121 8.88 14.41 -30.79
C GLN A 121 9.60 13.38 -31.68
N ASP A 122 9.65 13.58 -33.00
CA ASP A 122 10.35 12.67 -33.92
C ASP A 122 11.88 12.77 -33.77
N GLN A 123 12.36 13.79 -33.06
CA GLN A 123 13.76 14.03 -32.69
C GLN A 123 14.07 13.63 -31.24
N ILE A 124 13.17 12.92 -30.57
CA ILE A 124 13.33 12.45 -29.19
C ILE A 124 13.16 10.94 -29.16
N ASP A 125 14.25 10.23 -28.89
CA ASP A 125 14.18 8.79 -28.57
C ASP A 125 14.19 8.64 -27.03
N CYS A 126 13.18 7.97 -26.47
CA CYS A 126 13.05 7.75 -25.03
C CYS A 126 13.05 6.25 -24.68
N LEU A 127 13.85 5.87 -23.68
CA LEU A 127 13.91 4.53 -23.10
C LEU A 127 13.63 4.59 -21.60
N PRO A 128 12.38 4.41 -21.16
CA PRO A 128 12.03 4.45 -19.74
C PRO A 128 12.76 3.39 -18.92
N TYR A 129 12.90 3.65 -17.62
CA TYR A 129 13.50 2.68 -16.69
C TYR A 129 12.75 1.35 -16.70
N ALA A 130 13.49 0.25 -16.85
CA ALA A 130 12.99 -1.10 -16.64
C ALA A 130 13.92 -1.89 -15.70
N PRO A 131 13.38 -2.64 -14.71
CA PRO A 131 14.17 -3.40 -13.74
C PRO A 131 15.16 -4.40 -14.33
N THR A 132 14.79 -5.05 -15.43
CA THR A 132 15.58 -6.13 -16.06
C THR A 132 16.56 -5.61 -17.10
N GLN A 133 16.62 -4.30 -17.30
CA GLN A 133 17.40 -3.70 -18.38
C GLN A 133 18.87 -3.59 -18.00
N SER A 134 19.72 -4.17 -18.85
CA SER A 134 21.17 -4.10 -18.72
C SER A 134 21.75 -2.77 -19.20
N VAL A 135 22.92 -2.41 -18.70
CA VAL A 135 23.67 -1.23 -19.16
C VAL A 135 23.97 -1.31 -20.66
N ASP A 136 24.32 -2.50 -21.16
CA ASP A 136 24.66 -2.72 -22.57
C ASP A 136 23.47 -2.47 -23.50
N GLU A 137 22.25 -2.83 -23.08
CA GLU A 137 21.02 -2.54 -23.83
C GLU A 137 20.75 -1.03 -23.91
N ILE A 138 20.96 -0.30 -22.81
CA ILE A 138 20.79 1.16 -22.77
C ILE A 138 21.83 1.84 -23.68
N VAL A 139 23.08 1.38 -23.62
CA VAL A 139 24.16 1.86 -24.48
C VAL A 139 23.86 1.58 -25.95
N ALA A 140 23.36 0.38 -26.28
CA ALA A 140 22.98 0.02 -27.65
C ALA A 140 21.82 0.89 -28.16
N PHE A 141 20.84 1.20 -27.31
CA PHE A 141 19.75 2.14 -27.62
C PHE A 141 20.30 3.53 -27.98
N HIS A 142 21.16 4.12 -27.15
CA HIS A 142 21.74 5.44 -27.43
C HIS A 142 22.61 5.46 -28.68
N GLN A 143 23.37 4.39 -28.94
CA GLN A 143 24.16 4.26 -30.18
C GLN A 143 23.25 4.16 -31.41
N ALA A 144 22.09 3.50 -31.31
CA ALA A 144 21.12 3.46 -32.40
C ALA A 144 20.52 4.85 -32.67
N ALA A 145 20.15 5.59 -31.64
CA ALA A 145 19.68 6.97 -31.76
C ALA A 145 20.77 7.89 -32.37
N TYR A 146 22.02 7.75 -31.94
CA TYR A 146 23.14 8.52 -32.50
C TYR A 146 23.37 8.21 -33.99
N ARG A 147 23.26 6.94 -34.41
CA ARG A 147 23.31 6.57 -35.84
C ARG A 147 22.16 7.16 -36.65
N ARG A 148 20.98 7.29 -36.05
CA ARG A 148 19.77 7.87 -36.68
C ARG A 148 19.87 9.39 -36.83
N PHE A 149 20.25 10.09 -35.77
CA PHE A 149 20.22 11.56 -35.70
C PHE A 149 21.56 12.22 -36.09
N GLY A 150 22.66 11.46 -36.09
CA GLY A 150 23.99 11.93 -36.43
C GLY A 150 24.68 12.73 -35.30
N GLU A 151 25.80 13.36 -35.66
CA GLU A 151 26.75 13.99 -34.72
C GLU A 151 26.17 15.18 -33.91
N ARG A 152 25.00 15.70 -34.31
CA ARG A 152 24.31 16.78 -33.58
C ARG A 152 23.48 16.28 -32.40
N SER A 153 23.29 14.96 -32.28
CA SER A 153 22.52 14.37 -31.19
C SER A 153 23.36 14.20 -29.92
N TYR A 154 22.67 14.21 -28.79
CA TYR A 154 23.28 13.99 -27.48
C TYR A 154 22.39 13.09 -26.63
N VAL A 155 22.97 12.60 -25.53
CA VAL A 155 22.31 11.68 -24.60
C VAL A 155 21.99 12.38 -23.29
N ILE A 156 20.84 12.09 -22.68
CA ILE A 156 20.53 12.43 -21.29
C ILE A 156 20.38 11.12 -20.51
N SER A 157 21.28 10.89 -19.56
CA SER A 157 21.29 9.69 -18.73
C SER A 157 21.52 9.97 -17.25
N VAL A 158 20.90 9.14 -16.42
CA VAL A 158 21.08 9.07 -14.96
C VAL A 158 22.01 7.92 -14.57
N ARG A 159 22.26 6.97 -15.48
CA ARG A 159 23.05 5.76 -15.22
C ARG A 159 24.55 6.08 -15.32
N ALA A 160 25.27 5.98 -14.19
CA ALA A 160 26.71 6.26 -14.14
C ALA A 160 27.50 5.38 -15.12
N ALA A 161 27.16 4.08 -15.20
CA ALA A 161 27.81 3.13 -16.11
C ALA A 161 27.58 3.45 -17.60
N VAL A 162 26.38 3.92 -17.98
CA VAL A 162 26.08 4.36 -19.36
C VAL A 162 26.95 5.56 -19.72
N ARG A 163 27.07 6.53 -18.80
CA ARG A 163 27.92 7.70 -18.97
C ARG A 163 29.39 7.33 -19.16
N GLU A 164 29.89 6.38 -18.38
CA GLU A 164 31.25 5.89 -18.48
C GLU A 164 31.50 5.20 -19.83
N GLN A 165 30.62 4.27 -20.24
CA GLN A 165 30.78 3.53 -21.50
C GLN A 165 30.66 4.40 -22.76
N LEU A 166 29.88 5.49 -22.71
CA LEU A 166 29.70 6.43 -23.83
C LEU A 166 30.67 7.62 -23.80
N ALA A 167 31.44 7.80 -22.72
CA ALA A 167 32.36 8.92 -22.55
C ALA A 167 33.35 9.03 -23.73
N GLY A 168 33.52 10.25 -24.23
CA GLY A 168 34.42 10.55 -25.35
C GLY A 168 33.94 10.10 -26.74
N ARG A 169 32.76 9.46 -26.83
CA ARG A 169 32.15 9.03 -28.12
C ARG A 169 30.91 9.82 -28.47
N ILE A 170 30.02 10.06 -27.50
CA ILE A 170 28.76 10.80 -27.68
C ILE A 170 28.66 11.86 -26.58
N GLN A 171 28.15 13.03 -26.91
CA GLN A 171 27.88 14.07 -25.91
C GLN A 171 26.81 13.59 -24.93
N ILE A 172 27.07 13.71 -23.63
CA ILE A 172 26.16 13.24 -22.60
C ILE A 172 25.91 14.31 -21.53
N MET A 173 24.64 14.51 -21.21
CA MET A 173 24.15 15.34 -20.12
C MET A 173 23.69 14.45 -18.96
N SER A 174 23.99 14.90 -17.74
CA SER A 174 23.47 14.24 -16.54
C SER A 174 21.98 14.53 -16.40
N GLY A 175 21.16 13.47 -16.34
CA GLY A 175 19.74 13.53 -16.02
C GLY A 175 19.45 13.44 -14.52
N MET A 176 20.47 13.57 -13.67
CA MET A 176 20.36 13.37 -12.22
C MET A 176 19.28 14.28 -11.60
N PRO A 177 18.45 13.75 -10.68
CA PRO A 177 17.52 14.55 -9.90
C PRO A 177 18.22 15.73 -9.22
N VAL A 178 17.60 16.91 -9.26
CA VAL A 178 18.11 18.09 -8.55
C VAL A 178 17.78 18.01 -7.05
N PRO A 179 18.44 18.81 -6.19
CA PRO A 179 18.19 18.78 -4.76
C PRO A 179 16.73 19.00 -4.39
N ALA A 180 15.97 19.78 -5.18
CA ALA A 180 14.54 19.98 -4.97
C ALA A 180 13.74 18.68 -5.13
N THR A 181 13.99 17.89 -6.17
CA THR A 181 13.33 16.59 -6.41
C THR A 181 13.61 15.61 -5.26
N ILE A 182 14.88 15.48 -4.86
CA ILE A 182 15.29 14.60 -3.75
C ILE A 182 14.61 15.05 -2.44
N ARG A 183 14.57 16.36 -2.17
CA ARG A 183 13.96 16.94 -0.97
C ARG A 183 12.46 16.69 -0.92
N THR A 184 11.75 16.80 -2.04
CA THR A 184 10.32 16.49 -2.12
C THR A 184 10.06 15.04 -1.73
N GLU A 185 10.75 14.09 -2.37
CA GLU A 185 10.62 12.65 -2.08
C GLU A 185 10.93 12.32 -0.62
N LEU A 186 11.99 12.91 -0.07
CA LEU A 186 12.38 12.73 1.32
C LEU A 186 11.33 13.32 2.28
N HIS A 187 10.75 14.48 1.97
CA HIS A 187 9.69 15.09 2.77
C HIS A 187 8.40 14.28 2.73
N GLU A 188 7.99 13.79 1.55
CA GLU A 188 6.83 12.92 1.40
C GLU A 188 7.00 11.59 2.15
N LEU A 189 8.21 11.01 2.10
CA LEU A 189 8.53 9.82 2.89
C LEU A 189 8.45 10.11 4.40
N ALA A 190 9.04 11.20 4.87
CA ALA A 190 8.97 11.61 6.28
C ALA A 190 7.51 11.79 6.75
N LEU A 191 6.67 12.46 5.95
CA LEU A 191 5.25 12.65 6.25
C LEU A 191 4.49 11.32 6.29
N ARG A 192 4.80 10.37 5.40
CA ARG A 192 4.19 9.02 5.45
C ARG A 192 4.56 8.29 6.74
N ILE A 193 5.83 8.33 7.13
CA ILE A 193 6.31 7.73 8.38
C ILE A 193 5.63 8.36 9.59
N GLU A 194 5.54 9.69 9.65
CA GLU A 194 4.86 10.41 10.72
C GLU A 194 3.36 10.08 10.76
N SER A 195 2.70 10.03 9.60
CA SER A 195 1.29 9.68 9.47
C SER A 195 1.02 8.26 9.96
N GLU A 196 1.85 7.29 9.58
CA GLU A 196 1.74 5.91 10.06
C GLU A 196 1.94 5.79 11.56
N ARG A 197 2.95 6.49 12.10
CA ARG A 197 3.19 6.56 13.56
C ARG A 197 2.02 7.19 14.30
N ALA A 198 1.50 8.32 13.80
CA ALA A 198 0.34 8.98 14.38
C ALA A 198 -0.90 8.09 14.32
N SER A 199 -1.08 7.36 13.21
CA SER A 199 -2.16 6.38 13.04
C SER A 199 -2.05 5.22 14.04
N ALA A 200 -0.84 4.69 14.25
CA ALA A 200 -0.57 3.66 15.24
C ALA A 200 -0.79 4.14 16.69
N GLN A 201 -0.56 5.43 16.95
CA GLN A 201 -0.84 6.11 18.22
C GLN A 201 -2.31 6.50 18.39
N ARG A 202 -3.18 6.36 17.37
CA ARG A 202 -4.62 6.55 17.57
C ARG A 202 -5.13 5.56 18.61
N PHE A 203 -6.08 6.02 19.41
CA PHE A 203 -6.76 5.13 20.33
C PHE A 203 -7.66 4.13 19.59
N ALA A 204 -7.80 2.96 20.18
CA ALA A 204 -8.68 1.89 19.77
C ALA A 204 -9.30 1.25 21.02
N ALA A 205 -10.40 0.53 20.83
CA ALA A 205 -11.05 -0.23 21.88
C ALA A 205 -11.21 -1.69 21.47
N GLY A 206 -11.11 -2.59 22.43
CA GLY A 206 -11.53 -3.99 22.35
C GLY A 206 -12.66 -4.23 23.34
N VAL A 207 -13.74 -4.84 22.88
CA VAL A 207 -14.87 -5.27 23.72
C VAL A 207 -14.90 -6.78 23.67
N PHE A 208 -14.69 -7.41 24.83
CA PHE A 208 -14.73 -8.86 24.99
C PHE A 208 -16.04 -9.22 25.68
N LEU A 209 -16.84 -10.08 25.04
CA LEU A 209 -18.15 -10.50 25.51
C LEU A 209 -18.14 -12.00 25.81
N ILE A 210 -18.63 -12.35 26.98
CA ILE A 210 -18.81 -13.73 27.38
C ILE A 210 -20.13 -14.23 26.80
N GLU A 211 -20.05 -15.28 25.99
CA GLU A 211 -21.21 -16.01 25.49
C GLU A 211 -21.81 -16.86 26.62
N GLN A 212 -23.13 -16.99 26.62
CA GLN A 212 -23.97 -17.48 27.73
C GLN A 212 -23.26 -18.44 28.71
N SER A 213 -23.10 -17.98 29.96
CA SER A 213 -22.54 -18.73 31.09
C SER A 213 -23.59 -18.89 32.19
N ALA A 214 -23.53 -19.99 32.95
CA ALA A 214 -24.41 -20.20 34.11
C ALA A 214 -24.23 -19.13 35.20
N ASP A 215 -23.04 -18.51 35.28
CA ASP A 215 -22.72 -17.39 36.19
C ASP A 215 -21.94 -16.32 35.41
N GLU A 216 -22.67 -15.44 34.74
CA GLU A 216 -22.12 -14.37 33.90
C GLU A 216 -21.19 -13.43 34.68
N GLU A 217 -21.53 -13.11 35.92
CA GLU A 217 -20.77 -12.16 36.73
C GLU A 217 -19.43 -12.76 37.17
N ARG A 218 -19.42 -14.03 37.59
CA ARG A 218 -18.17 -14.74 37.91
C ARG A 218 -17.27 -14.89 36.68
N ALA A 219 -17.86 -15.24 35.53
CA ALA A 219 -17.11 -15.36 34.29
C ALA A 219 -16.51 -14.00 33.87
N ARG A 220 -17.28 -12.91 34.01
CA ARG A 220 -16.83 -11.54 33.70
C ARG A 220 -15.69 -11.07 34.61
N ILE A 221 -15.78 -11.34 35.92
CA ILE A 221 -14.69 -11.06 36.86
C ILE A 221 -13.45 -11.88 36.48
N GLY A 222 -13.62 -13.14 36.11
CA GLY A 222 -12.53 -13.98 35.63
C GLY A 222 -11.86 -13.41 34.37
N LEU A 223 -12.65 -12.99 33.37
CA LEU A 223 -12.15 -12.36 32.14
C LEU A 223 -11.38 -11.08 32.42
N MET A 224 -11.93 -10.21 33.27
CA MET A 224 -11.25 -8.99 33.70
C MET A 224 -9.89 -9.30 34.34
N ASN A 225 -9.85 -10.23 35.29
CA ASN A 225 -8.60 -10.64 35.94
C ASN A 225 -7.61 -11.27 34.96
N HIS A 226 -8.09 -12.05 34.00
CA HIS A 226 -7.23 -12.62 32.97
C HIS A 226 -6.58 -11.50 32.14
N LEU A 227 -7.38 -10.60 31.57
CA LEU A 227 -6.89 -9.49 30.74
C LEU A 227 -5.93 -8.55 31.51
N LEU A 228 -6.19 -8.27 32.79
CA LEU A 228 -5.32 -7.47 33.64
C LEU A 228 -3.95 -8.14 33.92
N ASN A 229 -3.90 -9.47 33.94
CA ASN A 229 -2.66 -10.23 34.21
C ASN A 229 -1.93 -10.67 32.93
N THR A 230 -2.50 -10.43 31.76
CA THR A 230 -1.90 -10.73 30.46
C THR A 230 -0.91 -9.61 30.07
N PRO A 231 0.42 -9.89 29.97
CA PRO A 231 1.44 -8.86 29.71
C PRO A 231 1.23 -8.07 28.42
N GLU A 232 0.59 -8.66 27.42
CA GLU A 232 0.28 -8.04 26.13
C GLU A 232 -0.68 -6.85 26.25
N PHE A 233 -1.48 -6.81 27.31
CA PHE A 233 -2.37 -5.69 27.65
C PHE A 233 -1.74 -4.69 28.62
N ALA A 234 -0.43 -4.80 28.90
CA ALA A 234 0.28 -3.82 29.71
C ALA A 234 0.16 -2.42 29.08
N GLY A 235 -0.35 -1.47 29.87
CA GLY A 235 -0.60 -0.10 29.42
C GLY A 235 -2.00 0.15 28.82
N ALA A 236 -2.86 -0.88 28.76
CA ALA A 236 -4.27 -0.70 28.44
C ALA A 236 -5.08 -0.23 29.66
N TRP A 237 -6.11 0.58 29.42
CA TRP A 237 -7.16 0.86 30.38
C TRP A 237 -8.25 -0.20 30.27
N ILE A 238 -8.52 -0.95 31.34
CA ILE A 238 -9.46 -2.07 31.31
C ILE A 238 -10.59 -1.81 32.32
N GLU A 239 -11.83 -1.87 31.85
CA GLU A 239 -13.01 -1.59 32.68
C GLU A 239 -14.19 -2.51 32.38
N ASN A 240 -15.10 -2.60 33.35
CA ASN A 240 -16.29 -3.42 33.23
C ASN A 240 -17.29 -2.79 32.26
N ARG A 241 -17.89 -3.62 31.42
CA ARG A 241 -18.95 -3.21 30.50
C ARG A 241 -20.18 -4.09 30.65
N GLY A 242 -21.08 -3.64 31.51
CA GLY A 242 -22.30 -4.38 31.84
C GLY A 242 -21.99 -5.69 32.57
N ARG A 243 -22.90 -6.67 32.43
CA ARG A 243 -22.84 -7.96 33.16
C ARG A 243 -22.00 -9.04 32.48
N ARG A 244 -21.68 -8.88 31.20
CA ARG A 244 -21.04 -9.90 30.36
C ARG A 244 -19.78 -9.43 29.64
N GLY A 245 -19.49 -8.13 29.73
CA GLY A 245 -18.47 -7.49 28.89
C GLY A 245 -17.32 -6.89 29.69
N VAL A 246 -16.15 -6.87 29.05
CA VAL A 246 -14.98 -6.12 29.47
C VAL A 246 -14.52 -5.25 28.30
N VAL A 247 -14.30 -3.96 28.56
CA VAL A 247 -13.71 -3.03 27.60
C VAL A 247 -12.24 -2.89 27.92
N VAL A 248 -11.42 -3.00 26.87
CA VAL A 248 -10.00 -2.67 26.85
C VAL A 248 -9.83 -1.46 25.96
N PHE A 249 -9.17 -0.41 26.45
CA PHE A 249 -8.88 0.79 25.69
C PHE A 249 -7.37 1.01 25.65
N ALA A 250 -6.80 1.13 24.46
CA ALA A 250 -5.37 1.26 24.26
C ALA A 250 -5.06 1.93 22.92
N HIS A 251 -3.78 2.12 22.60
CA HIS A 251 -3.37 2.52 21.25
C HIS A 251 -3.62 1.39 20.24
N LYS A 252 -3.94 1.73 18.99
CA LYS A 252 -4.17 0.79 17.88
C LYS A 252 -3.02 -0.21 17.74
N ALA A 253 -1.78 0.24 17.90
CA ALA A 253 -0.58 -0.60 17.84
C ALA A 253 -0.57 -1.78 18.84
N LEU A 254 -1.21 -1.62 20.02
CA LEU A 254 -1.35 -2.72 20.97
C LEU A 254 -2.25 -3.79 20.37
N PHE A 255 -3.42 -3.39 19.85
CA PHE A 255 -4.37 -4.32 19.27
C PHE A 255 -3.82 -4.98 18.00
N GLU A 256 -3.11 -4.25 17.15
CA GLU A 256 -2.38 -4.84 16.00
C GLU A 256 -1.46 -5.97 16.45
N ARG A 257 -0.70 -5.78 17.53
CA ARG A 257 0.19 -6.81 18.06
C ARG A 257 -0.55 -8.04 18.56
N ILE A 258 -1.54 -7.86 19.45
CA ILE A 258 -2.26 -9.00 20.04
C ILE A 258 -3.11 -9.74 19.01
N THR A 259 -3.51 -9.04 17.94
CA THR A 259 -4.31 -9.62 16.86
C THR A 259 -3.46 -10.12 15.68
N ARG A 260 -2.12 -10.11 15.79
CA ARG A 260 -1.18 -10.43 14.70
C ARG A 260 -1.52 -9.69 13.40
N ASN A 261 -1.68 -8.37 13.51
CA ASN A 261 -2.18 -7.45 12.49
C ASN A 261 -3.58 -7.85 12.01
N TRP A 262 -4.53 -7.92 12.94
CA TRP A 262 -5.97 -8.14 12.68
C TRP A 262 -6.31 -9.45 11.98
N VAL A 263 -5.59 -10.52 12.31
CA VAL A 263 -5.80 -11.82 11.68
C VAL A 263 -6.15 -12.95 12.61
N ALA A 264 -5.58 -12.97 13.80
CA ALA A 264 -5.97 -13.97 14.78
C ALA A 264 -5.98 -13.33 16.14
N VAL A 265 -6.83 -13.82 17.04
CA VAL A 265 -6.84 -13.33 18.42
C VAL A 265 -6.53 -14.51 19.34
N PRO A 266 -5.25 -14.89 19.50
CA PRO A 266 -4.87 -16.05 20.31
C PRO A 266 -5.38 -15.96 21.75
N ALA A 267 -5.42 -14.75 22.30
CA ALA A 267 -5.93 -14.47 23.64
C ALA A 267 -7.39 -14.91 23.85
N LEU A 268 -8.21 -15.02 22.79
CA LEU A 268 -9.57 -15.58 22.92
C LEU A 268 -9.55 -17.06 23.28
N ALA A 269 -8.64 -17.84 22.68
CA ALA A 269 -8.51 -19.26 22.95
C ALA A 269 -8.08 -19.48 24.40
N GLU A 270 -7.06 -18.72 24.84
CA GLU A 270 -6.49 -18.81 26.19
C GLU A 270 -7.52 -18.41 27.26
N ALA A 271 -8.24 -17.31 27.03
CA ALA A 271 -9.28 -16.86 27.94
C ALA A 271 -10.46 -17.85 27.98
N ALA A 272 -10.86 -18.43 26.84
CA ALA A 272 -11.94 -19.41 26.79
C ALA A 272 -11.61 -20.67 27.59
N VAL A 273 -10.38 -21.18 27.46
CA VAL A 273 -9.90 -22.33 28.24
C VAL A 273 -9.80 -22.01 29.74
N ALA A 274 -9.27 -20.85 30.09
CA ALA A 274 -9.09 -20.45 31.49
C ALA A 274 -10.43 -20.26 32.23
N LEU A 275 -11.47 -19.81 31.52
CA LEU A 275 -12.75 -19.42 32.10
C LEU A 275 -13.84 -20.48 31.91
N GLY A 276 -13.62 -21.46 31.03
CA GLY A 276 -14.63 -22.47 30.69
C GLY A 276 -15.86 -21.87 30.01
N ALA A 277 -15.71 -20.75 29.29
CA ALA A 277 -16.78 -20.03 28.63
C ALA A 277 -16.32 -19.57 27.24
N GLN A 278 -17.24 -19.50 26.28
CA GLN A 278 -16.93 -18.96 24.96
C GLN A 278 -16.91 -17.43 24.99
N ILE A 279 -16.01 -16.84 24.20
CA ILE A 279 -15.74 -15.40 24.25
C ILE A 279 -15.69 -14.88 22.82
N SER A 280 -16.57 -13.94 22.53
CA SER A 280 -16.56 -13.15 21.31
C SER A 280 -15.85 -11.82 21.57
N ALA A 281 -15.17 -11.26 20.57
CA ALA A 281 -14.56 -9.94 20.68
C ALA A 281 -14.86 -9.01 19.52
N GLY A 282 -14.87 -7.72 19.80
CA GLY A 282 -14.97 -6.67 18.82
C GLY A 282 -13.90 -5.63 19.04
N PHE A 283 -13.27 -5.18 17.98
CA PHE A 283 -12.30 -4.10 17.99
C PHE A 283 -12.86 -2.89 17.24
N GLY A 284 -12.53 -1.71 17.71
CA GLY A 284 -13.02 -0.45 17.17
C GLY A 284 -11.92 0.58 17.06
N VAL A 285 -11.69 1.13 15.87
CA VAL A 285 -10.74 2.22 15.62
C VAL A 285 -11.50 3.45 15.14
N GLY A 286 -11.34 4.56 15.85
CA GLY A 286 -12.17 5.75 15.66
C GLY A 286 -11.44 7.07 15.90
N VAL A 287 -12.04 8.19 15.50
CA VAL A 287 -11.53 9.55 15.76
C VAL A 287 -11.62 9.99 17.23
N SER A 288 -12.40 9.29 18.07
CA SER A 288 -12.54 9.60 19.49
C SER A 288 -12.70 8.35 20.33
N ALA A 289 -12.38 8.43 21.63
CA ALA A 289 -12.51 7.30 22.56
C ALA A 289 -13.92 6.69 22.54
N ARG A 290 -14.95 7.56 22.57
CA ARG A 290 -16.35 7.15 22.49
C ARG A 290 -16.65 6.40 21.20
N ASN A 291 -16.12 6.86 20.07
CA ASN A 291 -16.34 6.20 18.77
C ASN A 291 -15.65 4.84 18.70
N CYS A 292 -14.44 4.72 19.25
CA CYS A 292 -13.72 3.45 19.32
C CYS A 292 -14.53 2.39 20.08
N VAL A 293 -15.05 2.75 21.26
CA VAL A 293 -15.87 1.84 22.07
C VAL A 293 -17.15 1.46 21.33
N LEU A 294 -17.86 2.42 20.72
CA LEU A 294 -19.09 2.14 19.98
C LEU A 294 -18.85 1.16 18.81
N LEU A 295 -17.79 1.36 18.04
CA LEU A 295 -17.41 0.47 16.93
C LEU A 295 -17.01 -0.91 17.44
N ALA A 296 -16.27 -0.98 18.54
CA ALA A 296 -15.90 -2.24 19.17
C ALA A 296 -17.13 -3.02 19.68
N GLU A 297 -18.13 -2.34 20.25
CA GLU A 297 -19.39 -2.95 20.66
C GLU A 297 -20.18 -3.51 19.47
N GLN A 298 -20.25 -2.77 18.37
CA GLN A 298 -20.89 -3.23 17.15
C GLN A 298 -20.18 -4.46 16.55
N ALA A 299 -18.85 -4.43 16.54
CA ALA A 299 -18.04 -5.56 16.09
C ALA A 299 -18.21 -6.80 16.99
N ALA A 300 -18.29 -6.61 18.31
CA ALA A 300 -18.48 -7.70 19.27
C ALA A 300 -19.89 -8.31 19.13
N ALA A 301 -20.91 -7.46 18.96
CA ALA A 301 -22.27 -7.94 18.68
C ALA A 301 -22.35 -8.70 17.35
N ARG A 302 -21.56 -8.32 16.33
CA ARG A 302 -21.45 -9.07 15.07
C ARG A 302 -20.77 -10.43 15.27
N ALA A 303 -19.77 -10.49 16.14
CA ALA A 303 -19.07 -11.73 16.50
C ALA A 303 -19.99 -12.72 17.23
N GLU A 304 -20.83 -12.25 18.16
CA GLU A 304 -21.79 -13.10 18.89
C GLU A 304 -22.83 -13.77 17.97
N LEU A 305 -23.05 -13.24 16.76
CA LEU A 305 -23.95 -13.85 15.77
C LEU A 305 -23.28 -14.97 14.96
N ALA A 306 -21.96 -15.15 15.08
CA ALA A 306 -21.24 -16.21 14.39
C ALA A 306 -21.52 -17.58 15.06
N ALA A 307 -21.40 -18.65 14.29
CA ALA A 307 -21.60 -20.00 14.80
C ALA A 307 -20.45 -20.46 15.72
N GLU A 308 -19.27 -19.86 15.54
CA GLU A 308 -18.08 -20.12 16.34
C GLU A 308 -17.55 -18.80 16.93
N PRO A 309 -16.96 -18.85 18.13
CA PRO A 309 -16.39 -17.67 18.78
C PRO A 309 -15.30 -17.05 17.93
N CYS A 310 -15.44 -15.77 17.66
CA CYS A 310 -14.56 -15.05 16.75
C CYS A 310 -14.42 -13.58 17.16
N ALA A 311 -13.64 -12.83 16.39
CA ALA A 311 -13.59 -11.39 16.52
C ALA A 311 -13.78 -10.64 15.20
N TYR A 312 -14.27 -9.42 15.32
CA TYR A 312 -14.31 -8.44 14.23
C TYR A 312 -13.59 -7.14 14.62
N LEU A 313 -13.07 -6.40 13.65
CA LEU A 313 -12.60 -5.01 13.78
C LEU A 313 -13.48 -4.12 12.91
N PHE A 314 -14.03 -3.05 13.46
CA PHE A 314 -14.70 -1.98 12.70
C PHE A 314 -13.91 -0.67 12.81
N GLU A 315 -13.79 0.06 11.72
CA GLU A 315 -13.17 1.39 11.70
C GLU A 315 -14.17 2.48 11.28
N ASP A 316 -13.92 3.72 11.70
CA ASP A 316 -14.69 4.89 11.29
C ASP A 316 -14.60 5.20 9.78
N SER A 317 -13.53 4.73 9.13
CA SER A 317 -13.34 4.72 7.67
C SER A 317 -14.34 3.81 6.94
N GLY A 318 -15.06 2.95 7.67
CA GLY A 318 -15.94 1.92 7.11
C GLY A 318 -15.24 0.58 6.84
N VAL A 319 -13.97 0.44 7.23
CA VAL A 319 -13.26 -0.85 7.18
C VAL A 319 -13.84 -1.82 8.21
N VAL A 320 -13.99 -3.09 7.81
CA VAL A 320 -14.48 -4.20 8.65
C VAL A 320 -13.56 -5.40 8.44
N ILE A 321 -12.95 -5.97 9.48
CA ILE A 321 -12.07 -7.15 9.38
C ILE A 321 -12.64 -8.26 10.28
N GLY A 322 -12.70 -9.49 9.77
CA GLY A 322 -13.19 -10.66 10.51
C GLY A 322 -14.00 -11.62 9.60
N PRO A 323 -14.41 -12.80 10.11
CA PRO A 323 -14.17 -13.28 11.47
C PRO A 323 -12.70 -13.66 11.70
N MET A 324 -12.15 -13.24 12.83
CA MET A 324 -10.81 -13.62 13.30
C MET A 324 -10.94 -14.75 14.32
N GLY A 325 -10.33 -15.90 14.04
CA GLY A 325 -10.37 -17.07 14.91
C GLY A 325 -9.30 -17.11 16.02
N PRO A 326 -9.44 -18.06 16.97
CA PRO A 326 -8.50 -18.30 18.08
C PRO A 326 -7.19 -18.98 17.65
N VAL A 327 -7.26 -19.92 16.72
CA VAL A 327 -6.10 -20.61 16.11
C VAL A 327 -6.01 -20.17 14.65
N GLY A 328 -4.78 -20.00 14.16
CA GLY A 328 -4.52 -19.41 12.86
C GLY A 328 -5.14 -20.19 11.71
N GLU A 329 -6.30 -19.72 11.26
CA GLU A 329 -6.70 -19.60 9.86
C GLU A 329 -7.72 -18.48 9.79
N ALA A 330 -7.25 -17.22 9.79
CA ALA A 330 -7.96 -16.30 8.91
C ALA A 330 -7.67 -16.76 7.49
N LEU A 331 -8.68 -16.66 6.63
CA LEU A 331 -8.50 -16.58 5.18
C LEU A 331 -7.61 -15.37 4.83
N ARG A 332 -6.32 -15.43 5.18
CA ARG A 332 -5.25 -14.73 4.51
C ARG A 332 -4.96 -15.56 3.26
N PHE A 333 -5.82 -15.45 2.26
CA PHE A 333 -5.24 -15.34 0.92
C PHE A 333 -4.65 -13.94 0.84
N SER A 334 -3.47 -13.77 1.45
CA SER A 334 -2.54 -12.77 0.94
C SER A 334 -2.22 -13.25 -0.46
N TYR A 335 -2.81 -12.61 -1.46
CA TYR A 335 -2.33 -12.67 -2.83
C TYR A 335 -0.93 -12.02 -2.82
N ARG A 336 0.07 -12.77 -2.34
CA ARG A 336 1.47 -12.33 -2.27
C ARG A 336 2.07 -12.14 -3.66
N GLU A 337 1.34 -12.55 -4.69
CA GLU A 337 1.73 -12.38 -6.08
C GLU A 337 1.10 -11.17 -6.75
N HIS A 338 0.13 -10.45 -6.16
CA HIS A 338 -0.55 -9.32 -6.83
C HIS A 338 -0.73 -8.07 -5.94
N GLY A 339 0.21 -7.80 -5.04
CA GLY A 339 0.10 -6.68 -4.09
C GLY A 339 -0.05 -5.32 -4.78
N ASP A 340 0.71 -5.11 -5.86
CA ASP A 340 0.70 -3.87 -6.62
C ASP A 340 -0.60 -3.72 -7.45
N GLU A 341 -1.11 -4.81 -7.98
CA GLU A 341 -2.30 -4.86 -8.82
C GLU A 341 -3.58 -4.70 -8.01
N VAL A 342 -3.60 -5.21 -6.77
CA VAL A 342 -4.68 -4.94 -5.82
C VAL A 342 -4.70 -3.47 -5.45
N GLU A 343 -3.55 -2.84 -5.21
CA GLU A 343 -3.48 -1.40 -4.94
C GLU A 343 -3.90 -0.54 -6.14
N GLN A 344 -3.50 -0.93 -7.35
CA GLN A 344 -3.90 -0.25 -8.59
C GLN A 344 -5.39 -0.39 -8.84
N LEU A 345 -5.94 -1.59 -8.69
CA LEU A 345 -7.36 -1.84 -8.86
C LEU A 345 -8.19 -1.08 -7.81
N ALA A 346 -7.71 -1.04 -6.56
CA ALA A 346 -8.32 -0.26 -5.49
C ALA A 346 -8.37 1.23 -5.80
N LYS A 347 -7.28 1.81 -6.31
CA LYS A 347 -7.25 3.19 -6.78
C LYS A 347 -8.22 3.41 -7.95
N TYR A 348 -8.29 2.48 -8.90
CA TYR A 348 -9.16 2.56 -10.07
C TYR A 348 -10.65 2.59 -9.70
N VAL A 349 -11.11 1.74 -8.79
CA VAL A 349 -12.52 1.69 -8.38
C VAL A 349 -12.87 2.55 -7.17
N GLY A 350 -11.90 3.30 -6.63
CA GLY A 350 -12.10 4.16 -5.46
C GLY A 350 -12.44 3.39 -4.18
N LEU A 351 -11.87 2.19 -4.01
CA LEU A 351 -12.01 1.35 -2.82
C LEU A 351 -10.66 1.22 -2.11
N SER A 352 -10.66 0.77 -0.84
CA SER A 352 -9.40 0.43 -0.18
C SER A 352 -8.83 -0.88 -0.74
N ALA A 353 -7.50 -1.04 -0.77
CA ALA A 353 -6.84 -2.29 -1.14
C ALA A 353 -7.38 -3.46 -0.32
N THR A 354 -7.62 -3.25 0.97
CA THR A 354 -8.25 -4.21 1.89
C THR A 354 -9.67 -4.61 1.48
N THR A 355 -10.46 -3.71 0.87
CA THR A 355 -11.80 -4.01 0.37
C THR A 355 -11.71 -4.80 -0.94
N VAL A 356 -10.79 -4.46 -1.84
CA VAL A 356 -10.56 -5.20 -3.09
C VAL A 356 -10.06 -6.62 -2.80
N SER A 357 -9.12 -6.80 -1.89
CA SER A 357 -8.66 -8.13 -1.46
C SER A 357 -9.80 -9.00 -0.90
N ARG A 358 -10.69 -8.40 -0.10
CA ARG A 358 -11.86 -9.10 0.44
C ARG A 358 -12.85 -9.51 -0.64
N LEU A 359 -13.09 -8.64 -1.62
CA LEU A 359 -13.95 -8.93 -2.77
C LEU A 359 -13.35 -10.01 -3.68
N ALA A 360 -12.02 -10.02 -3.86
CA ALA A 360 -11.31 -11.06 -4.60
C ALA A 360 -11.45 -12.43 -3.92
N ALA A 361 -11.28 -12.47 -2.59
CA ALA A 361 -11.47 -13.69 -1.81
C ALA A 361 -12.92 -14.21 -1.91
N LEU A 362 -13.89 -13.30 -1.82
CA LEU A 362 -15.31 -13.65 -1.97
C LEU A 362 -15.64 -14.14 -3.38
N ASP A 363 -15.09 -13.52 -4.43
CA ASP A 363 -15.27 -13.95 -5.82
C ASP A 363 -14.78 -15.39 -6.03
N HIS A 364 -13.61 -15.71 -5.48
CA HIS A 364 -13.04 -17.05 -5.50
C HIS A 364 -13.89 -18.06 -4.69
N GLU A 365 -14.34 -17.69 -3.48
CA GLU A 365 -15.23 -18.53 -2.65
C GLU A 365 -16.56 -18.86 -3.34
N LEU A 366 -17.10 -17.89 -4.08
CA LEU A 366 -18.34 -18.07 -4.80
C LEU A 366 -18.20 -18.95 -6.03
N GLN A 367 -16.98 -19.13 -6.58
CA GLN A 367 -16.71 -19.96 -7.75
C GLN A 367 -17.67 -19.64 -8.92
N GLY A 368 -17.89 -18.35 -9.18
CA GLY A 368 -18.80 -17.88 -10.23
C GLY A 368 -20.30 -17.94 -9.89
N ARG A 369 -20.67 -18.25 -8.63
CA ARG A 369 -22.06 -18.12 -8.17
C ARG A 369 -22.48 -16.65 -8.13
N THR A 370 -23.75 -16.41 -8.46
CA THR A 370 -24.35 -15.07 -8.40
C THR A 370 -24.86 -14.76 -7.00
N LEU A 371 -24.78 -13.49 -6.60
CA LEU A 371 -25.20 -12.99 -5.30
C LEU A 371 -26.05 -11.73 -5.44
N SER A 372 -26.97 -11.51 -4.50
CA SER A 372 -27.73 -10.28 -4.36
C SER A 372 -26.97 -9.24 -3.54
N PRO A 373 -27.29 -7.93 -3.66
CA PRO A 373 -26.66 -6.90 -2.83
C PRO A 373 -26.78 -7.13 -1.31
N GLY A 374 -27.84 -7.83 -0.87
CA GLY A 374 -28.03 -8.22 0.53
C GLY A 374 -27.12 -9.37 0.95
N GLU A 375 -26.93 -10.36 0.07
CA GLU A 375 -25.94 -11.43 0.29
C GLU A 375 -24.51 -10.86 0.30
N LEU A 376 -24.19 -9.91 -0.60
CA LEU A 376 -22.91 -9.19 -0.55
C LEU A 376 -22.71 -8.51 0.79
N ALA A 377 -23.75 -7.83 1.28
CA ALA A 377 -23.72 -7.15 2.56
C ALA A 377 -23.50 -8.14 3.72
N GLY A 378 -24.17 -9.29 3.67
CA GLY A 378 -24.02 -10.38 4.63
C GLY A 378 -22.61 -10.97 4.65
N HIS A 379 -22.05 -11.29 3.47
CA HIS A 379 -20.69 -11.83 3.33
C HIS A 379 -19.61 -10.84 3.80
N LEU A 380 -19.80 -9.55 3.53
CA LEU A 380 -18.84 -8.50 3.93
C LEU A 380 -19.10 -7.90 5.31
N GLY A 381 -20.17 -8.32 6.00
CA GLY A 381 -20.54 -7.81 7.32
C GLY A 381 -20.89 -6.31 7.33
N ILE A 382 -21.37 -5.77 6.22
CA ILE A 382 -21.75 -4.36 6.07
C ILE A 382 -23.28 -4.20 6.02
N THR A 383 -23.79 -2.98 6.16
CA THR A 383 -25.24 -2.73 6.06
C THR A 383 -25.77 -2.96 4.63
N ASP A 384 -27.05 -3.29 4.48
CA ASP A 384 -27.73 -3.42 3.16
C ASP A 384 -27.52 -2.19 2.27
N GLN A 385 -27.53 -0.99 2.86
CA GLN A 385 -27.30 0.25 2.12
C GLN A 385 -25.85 0.35 1.62
N SER A 386 -24.88 -0.09 2.43
CA SER A 386 -23.48 -0.18 2.06
C SER A 386 -23.24 -1.25 0.99
N GLY A 387 -23.89 -2.41 1.07
CA GLY A 387 -23.83 -3.45 0.04
C GLY A 387 -24.39 -2.98 -1.30
N ARG A 388 -25.50 -2.23 -1.30
CA ARG A 388 -26.06 -1.60 -2.52
C ARG A 388 -25.17 -0.49 -3.08
N ARG A 389 -24.47 0.28 -2.23
CA ARG A 389 -23.47 1.25 -2.68
C ARG A 389 -22.29 0.53 -3.32
N LEU A 390 -21.80 -0.52 -2.67
CA LEU A 390 -20.65 -1.31 -3.14
C LEU A 390 -20.93 -1.97 -4.50
N ILE A 391 -22.09 -2.61 -4.69
CA ILE A 391 -22.50 -3.15 -6.00
C ILE A 391 -22.47 -2.08 -7.09
N ARG A 392 -22.93 -0.85 -6.82
CA ARG A 392 -22.88 0.24 -7.81
C ARG A 392 -21.46 0.68 -8.12
N THR A 393 -20.60 0.75 -7.11
CA THR A 393 -19.18 1.07 -7.30
C THR A 393 -18.48 0.00 -8.13
N LEU A 394 -18.77 -1.28 -7.87
CA LEU A 394 -18.21 -2.39 -8.65
C LEU A 394 -18.74 -2.43 -10.08
N ASP A 395 -20.02 -2.12 -10.29
CA ASP A 395 -20.66 -2.09 -11.61
C ASP A 395 -20.05 -0.96 -12.46
N ALA A 396 -19.84 0.22 -11.86
CA ALA A 396 -19.16 1.34 -12.51
C ALA A 396 -17.70 1.05 -12.86
N GLY A 397 -17.03 0.21 -12.07
CA GLY A 397 -15.65 -0.25 -12.30
C GLY A 397 -15.53 -1.52 -13.15
N GLY A 398 -16.63 -2.05 -13.71
CA GLY A 398 -16.61 -3.28 -14.51
C GLY A 398 -16.30 -4.56 -13.73
N LEU A 399 -16.36 -4.52 -12.40
CA LEU A 399 -15.99 -5.60 -11.48
C LEU A 399 -17.13 -6.55 -11.11
N VAL A 400 -18.33 -6.31 -11.65
CA VAL A 400 -19.48 -7.21 -11.55
C VAL A 400 -20.22 -7.30 -12.88
N SER A 401 -20.88 -8.43 -13.12
CA SER A 401 -21.82 -8.59 -14.23
C SER A 401 -23.21 -8.90 -13.71
N VAL A 402 -24.23 -8.27 -14.28
CA VAL A 402 -25.64 -8.56 -13.94
C VAL A 402 -26.05 -9.86 -14.60
N GLU A 403 -26.33 -10.89 -13.80
CA GLU A 403 -26.74 -12.21 -14.26
C GLU A 403 -28.03 -12.63 -13.56
N GLY A 404 -29.16 -12.14 -14.07
CA GLY A 404 -30.52 -12.56 -13.67
C GLY A 404 -31.17 -11.76 -12.53
N THR A 405 -32.34 -12.24 -12.09
CA THR A 405 -33.11 -11.68 -10.96
C THR A 405 -33.67 -12.79 -10.08
N ALA A 406 -33.53 -12.66 -8.77
CA ALA A 406 -34.12 -13.56 -7.78
C ALA A 406 -35.34 -12.92 -7.11
N GLN A 407 -36.31 -13.77 -6.73
CA GLN A 407 -37.51 -13.35 -6.02
C GLN A 407 -37.70 -14.23 -4.77
N HIS A 408 -37.25 -13.73 -3.61
CA HIS A 408 -37.34 -14.46 -2.34
C HIS A 408 -38.75 -14.43 -1.71
N HIS A 409 -39.65 -13.54 -2.14
CA HIS A 409 -41.01 -13.42 -1.61
C HIS A 409 -42.07 -13.08 -2.69
N PRO A 410 -43.31 -13.60 -2.58
CA PRO A 410 -44.40 -13.32 -3.54
C PRO A 410 -44.84 -11.85 -3.62
N LYS A 411 -44.45 -11.01 -2.64
CA LYS A 411 -44.80 -9.59 -2.54
C LYS A 411 -43.56 -8.67 -2.47
N GLY A 412 -42.48 -9.01 -3.17
CA GLY A 412 -41.26 -8.21 -3.26
C GLY A 412 -40.87 -7.85 -4.70
N ARG A 413 -40.28 -6.65 -4.88
CA ARG A 413 -39.65 -6.25 -6.15
C ARG A 413 -38.50 -7.23 -6.45
N PRO A 414 -38.38 -7.76 -7.68
CA PRO A 414 -37.28 -8.65 -8.06
C PRO A 414 -35.92 -8.04 -7.74
N THR A 415 -35.05 -8.78 -7.06
CA THR A 415 -33.69 -8.33 -6.72
C THR A 415 -32.74 -8.81 -7.80
N ARG A 416 -31.93 -7.90 -8.34
CA ARG A 416 -30.92 -8.24 -9.37
C ARG A 416 -29.81 -9.07 -8.73
N LEU A 417 -29.37 -10.08 -9.45
CA LEU A 417 -28.25 -10.92 -9.07
C LEU A 417 -27.00 -10.50 -9.85
N TYR A 418 -25.87 -10.55 -9.18
CA TYR A 418 -24.58 -10.09 -9.68
C TYR A 418 -23.57 -11.21 -9.55
N ARG A 419 -22.71 -11.38 -10.56
CA ARG A 419 -21.51 -12.20 -10.48
C ARG A 419 -20.31 -11.28 -10.28
N LEU A 420 -19.45 -11.58 -9.31
CA LEU A 420 -18.19 -10.88 -9.12
C LEU A 420 -17.20 -11.27 -10.23
N ARG A 421 -16.31 -10.34 -10.61
CA ARG A 421 -15.26 -10.55 -11.62
C ARG A 421 -13.94 -9.94 -11.17
N ILE A 422 -13.64 -10.02 -9.89
CA ILE A 422 -12.48 -9.41 -9.27
C ILE A 422 -11.23 -10.20 -9.61
N ALA A 423 -11.27 -11.54 -9.53
CA ALA A 423 -10.14 -12.39 -9.89
C ALA A 423 -9.79 -12.25 -11.38
N GLN A 424 -10.81 -12.24 -12.24
CA GLN A 424 -10.63 -12.01 -13.67
C GLN A 424 -10.07 -10.60 -13.97
N ALA A 425 -10.49 -9.59 -13.22
CA ALA A 425 -9.92 -8.27 -13.36
C ALA A 425 -8.44 -8.30 -13.02
N LEU A 426 -8.05 -8.88 -11.86
CA LEU A 426 -6.67 -8.94 -11.36
C LEU A 426 -5.69 -9.60 -12.34
N GLU A 427 -6.16 -10.54 -13.16
CA GLU A 427 -5.37 -11.22 -14.20
C GLU A 427 -5.24 -10.41 -15.51
N ALA A 428 -6.10 -9.42 -15.76
CA ALA A 428 -6.29 -8.80 -17.07
C ALA A 428 -5.59 -7.44 -17.26
N GLN A 429 -4.38 -7.24 -16.74
CA GLN A 429 -3.66 -5.97 -16.87
C GLN A 429 -3.59 -5.41 -18.32
N PRO A 430 -3.65 -4.08 -18.53
CA PRO A 430 -3.78 -2.99 -17.54
C PRO A 430 -5.17 -2.33 -17.51
N TRP A 431 -5.57 -1.80 -16.34
CA TRP A 431 -6.81 -1.04 -16.17
C TRP A 431 -6.57 0.47 -16.32
N SER A 432 -7.00 1.05 -17.45
CA SER A 432 -7.01 2.50 -17.66
C SER A 432 -8.26 3.13 -17.04
N SER A 433 -8.09 4.23 -16.28
CA SER A 433 -9.18 5.12 -15.83
C SER A 433 -10.23 5.33 -16.93
N PRO A 434 -11.54 5.30 -16.65
CA PRO A 434 -12.51 5.67 -17.66
C PRO A 434 -12.29 7.14 -17.98
N ALA A 435 -11.88 7.41 -19.23
CA ALA A 435 -11.90 8.74 -19.80
C ALA A 435 -13.27 9.36 -19.53
N ALA A 436 -13.26 10.61 -19.07
CA ALA A 436 -14.45 11.43 -18.99
C ALA A 436 -15.16 11.35 -20.34
N THR A 437 -16.32 10.68 -20.39
CA THR A 437 -17.21 10.75 -21.54
C THR A 437 -17.68 12.18 -21.65
N SER A 438 -17.05 12.93 -22.53
CA SER A 438 -17.58 14.17 -23.09
C SER A 438 -18.91 13.85 -23.76
N SER A 439 -20.00 14.28 -23.12
CA SER A 439 -21.31 14.37 -23.76
C SER A 439 -21.20 15.30 -24.95
N SER A 440 -21.53 14.77 -26.13
CA SER A 440 -21.89 15.56 -27.32
C SER A 440 -23.28 16.19 -27.15
#